data_AF-A0A673Z7W7-F1
#
_entry.id   AF-A0A673Z7W7-F1
#
_cell.length_a   1.000
_cell.length_b   1.000
_cell.length_c   1.000
_cell.angle_alpha   90.00
_cell.angle_beta   90.00
_cell.angle_gamma   90.00
#
_symmetry.space_group_name_H-M   'P 1'
#
loop_
_entity.id
_entity.type
_entity.pdbx_description
1 polymer ?
#
loop_
_entity_poly.entity_id
_entity_poly.type
_entity_poly.pdbx_seq_one_letter_code
_entity_poly.pdbx_strand_id
1 'polypeptide(L)'
;MGGEHCYYHGRLRGVPGSWVALSTCHGLRGMFSDGNFSYGIDALSCPPPLPPQVRRGQRTVQTETKYIELMVVNDHDLFLIVILNTRIVLVAMETWSSQNMVSVGNDPLLTLRDFMKYRKESIKERSDATHLFSGRTFQSSRSGTAYIGGICSLTRGGGVNEYGNVGPMAITLCQSLGQNIGMMWNKERPTAGDCRCPDPWLGCIMEDTGYYLPRKFSRCSVDEYLRFLQQGGGSCLFNKPSKLLDSPECGNGFVEVGEECDCGSHVECARSGGACCKKCTLTHDAMCSNGLCCRGCRYELRGVTCREVTNDCDVPETCPGDSSQCPHNVHKLDGYMCEAGQGRCFGGRCKTRDGQCRGLWGHNSADRFCYEKLNSEGTEKGNCGRDSSGQGWVQCNKQDVLCGFLLCTNMSAKPRFGDLQGDLTSLTIYHQNRYLDCRGGHAVLEDGSDLGYVEDGTPCGPNMMCLDRRCLPVPTFNLSTCPGTSICSHHGTCSNEVRCICDADYTGKDCSVYDPIPDPTPPEGPEKYKVLCSKIRTEHFTMGRSFLTHFSTSSIHTHLIRHFDRKNNHSQHDGYMQFKWLLFKNIHI
;
A
#
# COMPACT_ATOMS: atom_id res chain seq x y z
N MET A 1 28.70 1.07 46.44
CA MET A 1 28.38 -0.38 46.39
C MET A 1 26.90 -0.54 46.65
N GLY A 2 26.16 -1.01 45.65
CA GLY A 2 24.71 -1.22 45.69
C GLY A 2 24.32 -1.83 44.35
N GLY A 3 24.53 -3.15 44.20
CA GLY A 3 24.18 -3.88 42.98
C GLY A 3 22.70 -4.23 43.00
N GLU A 4 22.00 -3.99 41.91
CA GLU A 4 20.62 -4.44 41.73
C GLU A 4 20.56 -5.97 41.77
N HIS A 5 19.86 -6.52 42.76
CA HIS A 5 19.62 -7.95 42.87
C HIS A 5 18.57 -8.36 41.82
N CYS A 6 18.98 -9.01 40.73
CA CYS A 6 18.12 -9.49 39.65
C CYS A 6 17.71 -10.97 39.79
N TYR A 7 17.81 -11.53 41.00
CA TYR A 7 17.40 -12.87 41.38
C TYR A 7 16.39 -12.81 42.52
N TYR A 8 15.29 -13.56 42.41
CA TYR A 8 14.15 -13.52 43.31
C TYR A 8 13.80 -14.94 43.75
N HIS A 9 13.45 -15.13 45.02
CA HIS A 9 12.88 -16.37 45.54
C HIS A 9 11.56 -16.08 46.24
N GLY A 10 10.67 -17.05 46.37
CA GLY A 10 9.37 -16.81 47.00
C GLY A 10 8.49 -18.05 47.09
N ARG A 11 7.21 -17.85 47.41
CA ARG A 11 6.18 -18.92 47.46
C ARG A 11 4.91 -18.47 46.73
N LEU A 12 4.15 -19.43 46.21
CA LEU A 12 2.87 -19.15 45.57
C LEU A 12 1.82 -18.81 46.64
N ARG A 13 1.08 -17.72 46.42
CA ARG A 13 0.07 -17.24 47.36
C ARG A 13 -1.05 -18.29 47.53
N GLY A 14 -1.28 -18.70 48.76
CA GLY A 14 -2.35 -19.66 49.10
C GLY A 14 -1.99 -21.14 48.93
N VAL A 15 -0.75 -21.47 48.57
CA VAL A 15 -0.30 -22.87 48.37
C VAL A 15 0.84 -23.21 49.35
N PRO A 16 0.53 -23.89 50.47
CA PRO A 16 1.54 -24.31 51.45
C PRO A 16 2.51 -25.32 50.83
N GLY A 17 3.82 -25.16 51.07
CA GLY A 17 4.85 -26.05 50.52
C GLY A 17 5.34 -25.71 49.10
N SER A 18 4.75 -24.70 48.45
CA SER A 18 5.22 -24.17 47.17
C SER A 18 6.50 -23.37 47.31
N TRP A 19 7.25 -23.24 46.21
CA TRP A 19 8.43 -22.37 46.12
C TRP A 19 8.65 -21.85 44.70
N VAL A 20 9.30 -20.71 44.58
CA VAL A 20 9.58 -19.99 43.33
C VAL A 20 11.04 -19.52 43.36
N ALA A 21 11.75 -19.62 42.24
CA ALA A 21 13.06 -19.02 42.01
C ALA A 21 13.11 -18.41 40.60
N LEU A 22 13.35 -17.10 40.49
CA LEU A 22 13.28 -16.32 39.25
C LEU A 22 14.53 -15.46 39.05
N SER A 23 14.89 -15.21 37.80
CA SER A 23 15.95 -14.29 37.37
C SER A 23 15.40 -13.38 36.28
N THR A 24 15.70 -12.09 36.38
CA THR A 24 15.35 -11.08 35.36
C THR A 24 16.58 -10.49 34.68
N CYS A 25 17.79 -10.98 34.99
CA CYS A 25 19.05 -10.37 34.54
C CYS A 25 19.21 -10.36 33.01
N HIS A 26 18.63 -11.34 32.30
CA HIS A 26 18.72 -11.49 30.84
C HIS A 26 17.41 -12.07 30.27
N GLY A 27 16.27 -11.41 30.54
CA GLY A 27 14.94 -11.94 30.27
C GLY A 27 14.40 -12.76 31.45
N LEU A 28 13.09 -12.98 31.49
CA LEU A 28 12.44 -13.70 32.59
C LEU A 28 12.68 -15.20 32.45
N ARG A 29 13.41 -15.76 33.42
CA ARG A 29 13.72 -17.19 33.50
C ARG A 29 13.65 -17.66 34.95
N GLY A 30 13.40 -18.94 35.16
CA GLY A 30 13.35 -19.50 36.51
C GLY A 30 12.47 -20.73 36.61
N MET A 31 12.06 -21.09 37.82
CA MET A 31 11.20 -22.23 38.06
C MET A 31 10.34 -22.00 39.29
N PHE A 32 9.19 -22.66 39.33
CA PHE A 32 8.37 -22.71 40.53
C PHE A 32 7.69 -24.06 40.69
N SER A 33 7.39 -24.44 41.92
CA SER A 33 6.65 -25.64 42.25
C SER A 33 5.45 -25.29 43.11
N ASP A 34 4.31 -25.92 42.83
CA ASP A 34 3.09 -25.85 43.63
C ASP A 34 3.02 -26.92 44.73
N GLY A 35 4.08 -27.73 44.88
CA GLY A 35 4.17 -28.85 45.82
C GLY A 35 3.89 -30.22 45.20
N ASN A 36 3.27 -30.29 44.01
CA ASN A 36 3.01 -31.53 43.28
C ASN A 36 3.78 -31.59 41.94
N PHE A 37 3.89 -30.47 41.24
CA PHE A 37 4.58 -30.35 39.97
C PHE A 37 5.57 -29.18 40.00
N SER A 38 6.60 -29.26 39.16
CA SER A 38 7.59 -28.20 38.98
C SER A 38 7.50 -27.66 37.56
N TYR A 39 7.44 -26.34 37.43
CA TYR A 39 7.24 -25.60 36.19
C TYR A 39 8.46 -24.74 35.91
N GLY A 40 9.02 -24.85 34.70
CA GLY A 40 10.11 -24.01 34.22
C GLY A 40 9.59 -22.78 33.47
N ILE A 41 10.26 -21.65 33.64
CA ILE A 41 10.05 -20.40 32.91
C ILE A 41 11.34 -20.15 32.14
N ASP A 42 11.26 -20.12 30.83
CA ASP A 42 12.42 -19.86 29.96
C ASP A 42 12.11 -18.75 28.96
N ALA A 43 13.12 -17.96 28.62
CA ALA A 43 12.98 -16.94 27.59
C ALA A 43 12.98 -17.63 26.22
N LEU A 44 11.90 -17.46 25.43
CA LEU A 44 11.73 -18.15 24.15
C LEU A 44 12.88 -17.83 23.17
N SER A 45 13.85 -18.74 23.11
CA SER A 45 14.76 -18.93 21.98
C SER A 45 14.63 -20.37 21.48
N CYS A 46 14.24 -20.52 20.22
CA CYS A 46 14.11 -21.76 19.40
C CYS A 46 12.75 -22.53 19.40
N PRO A 47 12.48 -23.28 18.30
CA PRO A 47 11.17 -23.39 17.64
C PRO A 47 10.27 -24.48 18.26
N PRO A 48 8.95 -24.47 17.98
CA PRO A 48 8.04 -25.41 18.62
C PRO A 48 8.31 -26.85 18.16
N PRO A 49 8.18 -27.86 19.05
CA PRO A 49 8.16 -29.26 18.65
C PRO A 49 6.92 -29.55 17.80
N LEU A 50 7.06 -30.49 16.86
CA LEU A 50 5.99 -30.96 15.96
C LEU A 50 4.69 -31.24 16.72
N PRO A 51 3.52 -30.76 16.25
CA PRO A 51 2.26 -31.11 16.87
C PRO A 51 1.98 -32.62 16.69
N PRO A 52 1.26 -33.26 17.64
CA PRO A 52 0.73 -34.60 17.42
C PRO A 52 -0.09 -34.62 16.13
N GLN A 53 -0.07 -35.73 15.39
CA GLN A 53 -0.94 -35.90 14.22
C GLN A 53 -2.42 -35.86 14.63
N VAL A 54 -2.97 -34.66 14.73
CA VAL A 54 -4.40 -34.43 14.68
C VAL A 54 -4.80 -34.76 13.26
N ARG A 55 -5.65 -35.78 13.10
CA ARG A 55 -6.28 -36.07 11.81
C ARG A 55 -6.92 -34.78 11.30
N ARG A 56 -6.37 -34.21 10.23
CA ARG A 56 -6.97 -33.08 9.50
C ARG A 56 -8.40 -33.49 9.15
N GLY A 57 -9.39 -32.84 9.76
CA GLY A 57 -10.76 -32.88 9.26
C GLY A 57 -10.78 -32.44 7.79
N GLN A 58 -11.76 -32.92 7.03
CA GLN A 58 -11.92 -32.56 5.62
C GLN A 58 -11.91 -31.03 5.47
N ARG A 59 -10.95 -30.53 4.68
CA ARG A 59 -10.89 -29.12 4.28
C ARG A 59 -12.13 -28.81 3.46
N THR A 60 -12.98 -27.94 3.98
CA THR A 60 -14.15 -27.43 3.25
C THR A 60 -13.80 -26.08 2.61
N VAL A 61 -14.49 -25.71 1.53
CA VAL A 61 -14.32 -24.38 0.91
C VAL A 61 -14.48 -23.26 1.94
N GLN A 62 -15.44 -23.39 2.86
CA GLN A 62 -15.73 -22.40 3.91
C GLN A 62 -14.56 -22.26 4.91
N THR A 63 -13.91 -23.35 5.30
CA THR A 63 -12.75 -23.31 6.21
C THR A 63 -11.52 -22.69 5.56
N GLU A 64 -11.29 -22.92 4.26
CA GLU A 64 -10.14 -22.34 3.55
C GLU A 64 -10.38 -20.87 3.20
N THR A 65 -11.62 -20.49 2.87
CA THR A 65 -12.07 -19.09 2.73
C THR A 65 -11.78 -18.28 3.99
N LYS A 66 -12.22 -18.78 5.15
CA LYS A 66 -11.96 -18.11 6.43
C LYS A 66 -10.47 -18.02 6.76
N TYR A 67 -9.67 -18.94 6.24
CA TYR A 67 -8.22 -18.96 6.42
C TYR A 67 -7.51 -17.85 5.63
N ILE A 68 -7.94 -17.60 4.39
CA ILE A 68 -7.45 -16.50 3.55
C ILE A 68 -7.90 -15.15 4.13
N GLU A 69 -9.16 -15.07 4.58
CA GLU A 69 -9.70 -13.90 5.27
C GLU A 69 -8.88 -13.59 6.53
N LEU A 70 -8.69 -14.56 7.43
CA LEU A 70 -7.84 -14.40 8.62
C LEU A 70 -6.39 -14.05 8.27
N MET A 71 -5.85 -14.54 7.15
CA MET A 71 -4.51 -14.13 6.71
C MET A 71 -4.47 -12.64 6.36
N VAL A 72 -5.46 -12.13 5.61
CA VAL A 72 -5.49 -10.73 5.20
C VAL A 72 -5.85 -9.80 6.37
N VAL A 73 -6.79 -10.22 7.22
CA VAL A 73 -7.34 -9.44 8.35
C VAL A 73 -6.41 -9.47 9.56
N ASN A 74 -5.81 -10.61 9.91
CA ASN A 74 -4.97 -10.73 11.11
C ASN A 74 -3.55 -10.19 10.90
N ASP A 75 -3.12 -9.96 9.65
CA ASP A 75 -1.90 -9.21 9.31
C ASP A 75 -2.05 -7.68 9.45
N HIS A 76 -3.26 -7.20 9.78
CA HIS A 76 -3.56 -5.78 10.05
C HIS A 76 -2.66 -5.20 11.16
N ASP A 77 -2.14 -6.04 12.07
CA ASP A 77 -1.41 -5.55 13.23
C ASP A 77 0.10 -5.33 13.06
N LEU A 78 0.79 -5.70 11.95
CA LEU A 78 2.27 -5.55 11.97
C LEU A 78 3.08 -5.28 10.69
N PHE A 79 2.59 -5.46 9.45
CA PHE A 79 3.53 -5.46 8.30
C PHE A 79 3.39 -4.32 7.28
N LEU A 80 2.19 -4.01 6.79
CA LEU A 80 1.99 -2.99 5.74
C LEU A 80 1.57 -1.62 6.26
N ILE A 81 0.74 -1.59 7.31
CA ILE A 81 0.21 -0.34 7.90
C ILE A 81 1.35 0.52 8.47
N VAL A 82 2.33 -0.12 9.14
CA VAL A 82 3.40 0.60 9.84
C VAL A 82 4.48 1.15 8.89
N ILE A 83 4.71 0.52 7.74
CA ILE A 83 5.86 0.85 6.86
C ILE A 83 5.44 1.70 5.66
N LEU A 84 4.28 1.42 5.05
CA LEU A 84 3.85 2.08 3.80
C LEU A 84 2.64 2.99 3.96
N ASN A 85 2.00 2.99 5.15
CA ASN A 85 0.70 3.65 5.38
C ASN A 85 -0.36 3.21 4.35
N THR A 86 -0.34 1.93 3.97
CA THR A 86 -1.28 1.30 3.02
C THR A 86 -1.99 0.17 3.72
N ARG A 87 -3.32 0.07 3.56
CA ARG A 87 -4.15 -1.02 4.12
C ARG A 87 -4.57 -1.96 2.99
N ILE A 88 -4.40 -3.27 3.18
CA ILE A 88 -5.01 -4.28 2.30
C ILE A 88 -6.41 -4.56 2.85
N VAL A 89 -7.42 -4.38 2.01
CA VAL A 89 -8.82 -4.65 2.37
C VAL A 89 -9.39 -5.68 1.41
N LEU A 90 -9.91 -6.78 1.94
CA LEU A 90 -10.56 -7.82 1.14
C LEU A 90 -11.98 -7.37 0.78
N VAL A 91 -12.19 -6.97 -0.47
CA VAL A 91 -13.49 -6.45 -0.96
C VAL A 91 -14.36 -7.49 -1.66
N ALA A 92 -13.74 -8.55 -2.19
CA ALA A 92 -14.42 -9.63 -2.90
C ALA A 92 -13.52 -10.88 -2.92
N MET A 93 -14.15 -12.05 -2.99
CA MET A 93 -13.45 -13.33 -3.12
C MET A 93 -14.37 -14.35 -3.79
N GLU A 94 -13.79 -15.17 -4.67
CA GLU A 94 -14.47 -16.25 -5.38
C GLU A 94 -13.67 -17.55 -5.22
N THR A 95 -14.36 -18.68 -5.07
CA THR A 95 -13.73 -20.00 -5.01
C THR A 95 -14.24 -20.89 -6.14
N TRP A 96 -13.34 -21.39 -6.97
CA TRP A 96 -13.64 -22.33 -8.06
C TRP A 96 -13.83 -23.76 -7.52
N SER A 97 -15.04 -24.08 -7.08
CA SER A 97 -15.37 -25.38 -6.47
C SER A 97 -15.52 -26.53 -7.45
N SER A 98 -15.90 -26.24 -8.70
CA SER A 98 -16.27 -27.26 -9.69
C SER A 98 -15.12 -27.59 -10.65
N GLN A 99 -14.48 -26.57 -11.21
CA GLN A 99 -13.36 -26.71 -12.15
C GLN A 99 -12.54 -25.41 -12.17
N ASN A 100 -11.29 -25.50 -12.63
CA ASN A 100 -10.47 -24.31 -12.84
C ASN A 100 -10.99 -23.51 -14.04
N MET A 101 -11.16 -22.20 -13.85
CA MET A 101 -11.59 -21.30 -14.93
C MET A 101 -10.44 -20.89 -15.85
N VAL A 102 -9.20 -21.10 -15.39
CA VAL A 102 -7.97 -20.88 -16.16
C VAL A 102 -7.05 -22.09 -16.08
N SER A 103 -6.21 -22.26 -17.11
CA SER A 103 -5.19 -23.31 -17.10
C SER A 103 -4.07 -22.93 -16.14
N VAL A 104 -3.92 -23.68 -15.04
CA VAL A 104 -2.87 -23.48 -14.05
C VAL A 104 -1.70 -24.40 -14.37
N GLY A 105 -0.65 -23.86 -14.98
CA GLY A 105 0.55 -24.59 -15.37
C GLY A 105 1.65 -24.57 -14.30
N ASN A 106 2.82 -25.13 -14.65
CA ASN A 106 4.03 -25.01 -13.84
C ASN A 106 4.72 -23.64 -14.01
N ASP A 107 4.46 -22.97 -15.13
CA ASP A 107 4.96 -21.63 -15.42
C ASP A 107 4.03 -20.57 -14.81
N PRO A 108 4.52 -19.79 -13.83
CA PRO A 108 3.71 -18.78 -13.17
C PRO A 108 3.38 -17.60 -14.10
N LEU A 109 4.21 -17.29 -15.11
CA LEU A 109 3.99 -16.17 -16.04
C LEU A 109 2.85 -16.47 -17.02
N LEU A 110 2.82 -17.70 -17.55
CA LEU A 110 1.71 -18.14 -18.39
C LEU A 110 0.40 -18.15 -17.60
N THR A 111 0.44 -18.64 -16.36
CA THR A 111 -0.72 -18.65 -15.46
C THR A 111 -1.20 -17.23 -15.15
N LEU A 112 -0.29 -16.29 -14.87
CA LEU A 112 -0.60 -14.88 -14.63
C LEU A 112 -1.31 -14.25 -15.84
N ARG A 113 -0.76 -14.43 -17.04
CA ARG A 113 -1.34 -13.89 -18.27
C ARG A 113 -2.77 -14.39 -18.50
N ASP A 114 -2.98 -15.70 -18.38
CA ASP A 114 -4.28 -16.33 -18.60
C ASP A 114 -5.28 -15.93 -17.50
N PHE A 115 -4.83 -15.79 -16.26
CA PHE A 115 -5.63 -15.28 -15.14
C PHE A 115 -6.09 -13.83 -15.35
N MET A 116 -5.20 -12.94 -15.78
CA MET A 116 -5.58 -11.54 -16.02
C MET A 116 -6.52 -11.39 -17.23
N LYS A 117 -6.42 -12.28 -18.22
CA LYS A 117 -7.41 -12.38 -19.29
C LYS A 117 -8.78 -12.78 -18.74
N TYR A 118 -8.84 -13.81 -17.91
CA TYR A 118 -10.08 -14.22 -17.24
C TYR A 118 -10.67 -13.10 -16.38
N ARG A 119 -9.85 -12.38 -15.59
CA ARG A 119 -10.29 -11.21 -14.82
C ARG A 119 -11.01 -10.19 -15.70
N LYS A 120 -10.40 -9.82 -16.82
CA LYS A 120 -10.96 -8.84 -17.77
C LYS A 120 -12.30 -9.28 -18.36
N GLU A 121 -12.46 -10.58 -18.64
CA GLU A 121 -13.60 -11.11 -19.38
C GLU A 121 -14.76 -11.57 -18.47
N SER A 122 -14.45 -12.04 -17.25
CA SER A 122 -15.41 -12.77 -16.41
C SER A 122 -15.69 -12.14 -15.04
N ILE A 123 -14.71 -11.49 -14.41
CA ILE A 123 -14.88 -10.90 -13.07
C ILE A 123 -15.54 -9.52 -13.20
N LYS A 124 -16.65 -9.31 -12.50
CA LYS A 124 -17.45 -8.05 -12.59
C LYS A 124 -17.23 -7.13 -11.41
N GLU A 125 -16.86 -7.70 -10.27
CA GLU A 125 -16.57 -7.00 -9.03
C GLU A 125 -15.37 -6.08 -9.25
N ARG A 126 -15.51 -4.81 -8.86
CA ARG A 126 -14.42 -3.84 -8.95
C ARG A 126 -13.44 -4.07 -7.81
N SER A 127 -12.16 -4.15 -8.15
CA SER A 127 -11.07 -4.20 -7.17
C SER A 127 -9.82 -3.53 -7.73
N ASP A 128 -8.98 -2.99 -6.84
CA ASP A 128 -7.74 -2.33 -7.22
C ASP A 128 -6.72 -3.34 -7.78
N ALA A 129 -6.64 -4.50 -7.13
CA ALA A 129 -5.91 -5.69 -7.58
C ALA A 129 -6.74 -6.97 -7.42
N THR A 130 -6.42 -8.01 -8.17
CA THR A 130 -6.99 -9.35 -8.00
C THR A 130 -5.88 -10.39 -8.00
N HIS A 131 -5.83 -11.25 -6.99
CA HIS A 131 -4.80 -12.28 -6.86
C HIS A 131 -5.40 -13.70 -6.88
N LEU A 132 -4.79 -14.59 -7.66
CA LEU A 132 -5.12 -16.01 -7.70
C LEU A 132 -4.30 -16.77 -6.65
N PHE A 133 -4.96 -17.58 -5.83
CA PHE A 133 -4.29 -18.57 -4.98
C PHE A 133 -4.39 -19.96 -5.63
N SER A 134 -3.25 -20.49 -6.07
CA SER A 134 -3.15 -21.77 -6.78
C SER A 134 -2.73 -22.89 -5.84
N GLY A 135 -3.50 -23.98 -5.79
CA GLY A 135 -3.09 -25.22 -5.10
C GLY A 135 -1.91 -25.96 -5.76
N ARG A 136 -1.43 -25.51 -6.92
CA ARG A 136 -0.24 -26.05 -7.60
C ARG A 136 1.00 -25.25 -7.23
N THR A 137 2.11 -25.94 -7.08
CA THR A 137 3.46 -25.36 -6.95
C THR A 137 4.05 -25.11 -8.33
N PHE A 138 4.58 -23.91 -8.56
CA PHE A 138 5.24 -23.50 -9.78
C PHE A 138 6.68 -24.02 -9.83
N GLN A 139 7.20 -24.25 -11.04
CA GLN A 139 8.60 -24.61 -11.27
C GLN A 139 9.45 -23.35 -11.40
N SER A 140 9.51 -22.57 -10.33
CA SER A 140 10.20 -21.29 -10.23
C SER A 140 10.96 -21.22 -8.91
N SER A 141 11.95 -20.34 -8.81
CA SER A 141 12.54 -19.98 -7.50
C SER A 141 11.57 -19.17 -6.63
N ARG A 142 10.40 -18.82 -7.15
CA ARG A 142 9.43 -17.90 -6.53
C ARG A 142 8.07 -18.55 -6.39
N SER A 143 7.46 -18.35 -5.23
CA SER A 143 6.10 -18.82 -4.91
C SER A 143 4.98 -17.93 -5.45
N GLY A 144 5.31 -16.84 -6.14
CA GLY A 144 4.32 -15.96 -6.76
C GLY A 144 4.93 -15.01 -7.79
N THR A 145 4.06 -14.43 -8.61
CA THR A 145 4.43 -13.38 -9.58
C THR A 145 3.25 -12.47 -9.85
N ALA A 146 3.52 -11.18 -10.07
CA ALA A 146 2.53 -10.17 -10.34
C ALA A 146 3.10 -9.11 -11.29
N TYR A 147 2.23 -8.47 -12.08
CA TYR A 147 2.70 -7.43 -12.99
C TYR A 147 3.19 -6.20 -12.23
N ILE A 148 4.40 -5.75 -12.55
CA ILE A 148 5.02 -4.63 -11.85
C ILE A 148 4.33 -3.31 -12.23
N GLY A 149 3.97 -2.51 -11.23
CA GLY A 149 3.24 -1.25 -11.41
C GLY A 149 1.86 -1.45 -12.03
N GLY A 150 1.28 -2.64 -11.89
CA GLY A 150 0.01 -3.03 -12.50
C GLY A 150 -1.23 -2.57 -11.73
N ILE A 151 -1.10 -2.10 -10.48
CA ILE A 151 -2.25 -1.69 -9.66
C ILE A 151 -3.16 -0.69 -10.41
N CYS A 152 -4.47 -0.76 -10.16
CA CYS A 152 -5.52 0.01 -10.84
C CYS A 152 -5.78 -0.37 -12.31
N SER A 153 -4.92 -1.18 -12.95
CA SER A 153 -5.16 -1.68 -14.30
C SER A 153 -6.06 -2.91 -14.28
N LEU A 154 -7.05 -2.96 -15.17
CA LEU A 154 -7.89 -4.16 -15.34
C LEU A 154 -7.07 -5.36 -15.86
N THR A 155 -6.12 -5.12 -16.77
CA THR A 155 -5.31 -6.17 -17.41
C THR A 155 -4.01 -6.49 -16.67
N ARG A 156 -3.53 -5.59 -15.80
CA ARG A 156 -2.26 -5.77 -15.08
C ARG A 156 -2.37 -5.73 -13.56
N GLY A 157 -3.48 -5.29 -12.98
CA GLY A 157 -3.65 -5.18 -11.52
C GLY A 157 -3.91 -6.52 -10.86
N GLY A 158 -2.89 -7.37 -10.80
CA GLY A 158 -3.03 -8.66 -10.16
C GLY A 158 -1.77 -9.51 -10.19
N GLY A 159 -1.90 -10.67 -9.56
CA GLY A 159 -0.82 -11.64 -9.40
C GLY A 159 -1.33 -13.06 -9.19
N VAL A 160 -0.42 -14.03 -9.26
CA VAL A 160 -0.68 -15.43 -8.95
C VAL A 160 0.26 -15.86 -7.82
N ASN A 161 -0.28 -16.55 -6.83
CA ASN A 161 0.43 -16.97 -5.63
C ASN A 161 0.18 -18.46 -5.39
N GLU A 162 1.20 -19.18 -4.95
CA GLU A 162 1.07 -20.55 -4.46
C GLU A 162 0.30 -20.60 -3.14
N TYR A 163 -0.60 -21.57 -3.05
CA TYR A 163 -1.34 -21.86 -1.83
C TYR A 163 -0.54 -22.81 -0.94
N GLY A 164 -0.24 -22.37 0.29
CA GLY A 164 0.52 -23.14 1.27
C GLY A 164 0.17 -22.80 2.72
N ASN A 165 1.21 -22.64 3.55
CA ASN A 165 1.06 -22.22 4.94
C ASN A 165 0.79 -20.71 5.01
N VAL A 166 0.01 -20.24 6.00
CA VAL A 166 -0.36 -18.80 6.17
C VAL A 166 0.84 -17.88 6.11
N GLY A 167 1.88 -18.17 6.92
CA GLY A 167 3.04 -17.30 7.02
C GLY A 167 3.73 -17.07 5.67
N PRO A 168 4.26 -18.12 5.00
CA PRO A 168 4.86 -17.97 3.68
C PRO A 168 3.89 -17.37 2.64
N MET A 169 2.62 -17.78 2.64
CA MET A 169 1.62 -17.27 1.70
C MET A 169 1.37 -15.77 1.87
N ALA A 170 1.34 -15.26 3.12
CA ALA A 170 1.21 -13.84 3.41
C ALA A 170 2.40 -13.04 2.87
N ILE A 171 3.62 -13.56 3.02
CA ILE A 171 4.83 -12.94 2.44
C ILE A 171 4.76 -12.93 0.92
N THR A 172 4.39 -14.05 0.30
CA THR A 172 4.20 -14.14 -1.15
C THR A 172 3.15 -13.15 -1.66
N LEU A 173 2.02 -13.00 -0.95
CA LEU A 173 1.02 -12.00 -1.28
C LEU A 173 1.58 -10.57 -1.15
N CYS A 174 2.30 -10.28 -0.07
CA CYS A 174 2.94 -8.97 0.14
C CYS A 174 3.96 -8.65 -0.96
N GLN A 175 4.72 -9.64 -1.43
CA GLN A 175 5.64 -9.51 -2.55
C GLN A 175 4.91 -9.21 -3.85
N SER A 176 3.88 -9.98 -4.17
CA SER A 176 3.05 -9.80 -5.37
C SER A 176 2.35 -8.44 -5.39
N LEU A 177 1.78 -8.01 -4.25
CA LEU A 177 1.21 -6.67 -4.11
C LEU A 177 2.29 -5.59 -4.19
N GLY A 178 3.46 -5.82 -3.58
CA GLY A 178 4.64 -4.98 -3.68
C GLY A 178 5.03 -4.71 -5.13
N GLN A 179 5.05 -5.76 -5.96
CA GLN A 179 5.25 -5.64 -7.41
C GLN A 179 4.14 -4.80 -8.05
N ASN A 180 2.86 -5.08 -7.77
CA ASN A 180 1.75 -4.29 -8.33
C ASN A 180 1.85 -2.79 -8.01
N ILE A 181 2.39 -2.42 -6.85
CA ILE A 181 2.62 -1.02 -6.44
C ILE A 181 4.01 -0.47 -6.82
N GLY A 182 4.75 -1.18 -7.68
CA GLY A 182 5.96 -0.67 -8.33
C GLY A 182 7.28 -1.02 -7.62
N MET A 183 7.26 -1.85 -6.57
CA MET A 183 8.49 -2.33 -5.93
C MET A 183 9.16 -3.41 -6.78
N MET A 184 10.49 -3.36 -6.86
CA MET A 184 11.30 -4.28 -7.65
C MET A 184 11.92 -5.37 -6.78
N TRP A 185 12.30 -6.48 -7.41
CA TRP A 185 13.11 -7.51 -6.74
C TRP A 185 14.55 -7.03 -6.63
N ASN A 186 15.10 -7.05 -5.41
CA ASN A 186 16.48 -6.61 -5.18
C ASN A 186 17.45 -7.77 -5.44
N LYS A 187 18.00 -7.90 -6.65
CA LYS A 187 19.03 -8.90 -6.94
C LYS A 187 20.45 -8.41 -6.63
N GLU A 188 20.86 -7.23 -7.10
CA GLU A 188 22.20 -6.69 -6.85
C GLU A 188 22.20 -5.16 -6.97
N ARG A 189 22.61 -4.43 -5.93
CA ARG A 189 23.11 -3.05 -6.10
C ARG A 189 24.58 -2.99 -5.68
N PRO A 190 25.53 -3.02 -6.63
CA PRO A 190 26.94 -2.90 -6.34
C PRO A 190 27.27 -1.41 -6.18
N THR A 191 27.02 -0.85 -5.01
CA THR A 191 27.73 0.33 -4.50
C THR A 191 27.51 0.40 -3.00
N ALA A 192 28.62 0.49 -2.27
CA ALA A 192 28.63 0.62 -0.82
C ALA A 192 27.84 1.87 -0.39
N GLY A 193 26.61 1.70 0.14
CA GLY A 193 25.84 2.83 0.67
C GLY A 193 24.34 2.62 0.87
N ASP A 194 23.56 2.44 -0.20
CA ASP A 194 22.22 3.02 -0.19
C ASP A 194 21.02 2.09 0.03
N CYS A 195 21.11 0.80 -0.32
CA CYS A 195 20.01 -0.14 -0.09
C CYS A 195 20.38 -1.19 0.94
N ARG A 196 20.06 -0.95 2.21
CA ARG A 196 20.21 -1.95 3.27
C ARG A 196 18.85 -2.42 3.77
N CYS A 197 18.69 -3.73 3.84
CA CYS A 197 17.60 -4.31 4.60
C CYS A 197 17.78 -3.97 6.09
N PRO A 198 16.77 -3.40 6.77
CA PRO A 198 16.87 -3.08 8.20
C PRO A 198 17.01 -4.33 9.08
N ASP A 199 16.65 -5.51 8.59
CA ASP A 199 16.76 -6.78 9.30
C ASP A 199 17.67 -7.76 8.52
N PRO A 200 18.97 -7.80 8.82
CA PRO A 200 19.90 -8.71 8.15
C PRO A 200 19.66 -10.19 8.46
N TRP A 201 18.89 -10.51 9.51
CA TRP A 201 18.66 -11.90 9.96
C TRP A 201 17.42 -12.51 9.32
N LEU A 202 16.32 -11.77 9.30
CA LEU A 202 15.07 -12.22 8.67
C LEU A 202 15.02 -11.89 7.17
N GLY A 203 15.88 -10.98 6.69
CA GLY A 203 15.82 -10.45 5.34
C GLY A 203 14.64 -9.51 5.13
N CYS A 204 14.46 -9.09 3.88
CA CYS A 204 13.40 -8.17 3.49
C CYS A 204 12.36 -8.83 2.59
N ILE A 205 11.15 -8.27 2.56
CA ILE A 205 10.01 -8.85 1.84
C ILE A 205 10.32 -8.99 0.35
N MET A 206 10.96 -8.01 -0.30
CA MET A 206 11.28 -8.04 -1.74
C MET A 206 12.60 -8.77 -2.08
N GLU A 207 13.04 -9.67 -1.20
CA GLU A 207 14.20 -10.54 -1.37
C GLU A 207 13.75 -12.02 -1.37
N ASP A 208 14.67 -12.92 -1.73
CA ASP A 208 14.37 -14.36 -1.75
C ASP A 208 13.96 -14.86 -0.36
N THR A 209 12.80 -15.52 -0.29
CA THR A 209 12.22 -15.97 0.97
C THR A 209 12.91 -17.24 1.46
N GLY A 210 13.64 -17.12 2.56
CA GLY A 210 14.31 -18.24 3.23
C GLY A 210 13.40 -18.98 4.21
N TYR A 211 14.03 -19.77 5.09
CA TYR A 211 13.33 -20.47 6.18
C TYR A 211 12.67 -19.49 7.17
N TYR A 212 13.32 -18.35 7.41
CA TYR A 212 12.79 -17.29 8.27
C TYR A 212 12.00 -16.29 7.43
N LEU A 213 10.79 -15.95 7.89
CA LEU A 213 9.89 -15.09 7.16
C LEU A 213 10.23 -13.61 7.40
N PRO A 214 10.51 -12.83 6.34
CA PRO A 214 10.80 -11.41 6.46
C PRO A 214 9.56 -10.64 6.91
N ARG A 215 9.78 -9.51 7.59
CA ARG A 215 8.69 -8.71 8.16
C ARG A 215 8.72 -7.24 7.72
N LYS A 216 9.74 -6.84 6.97
CA LYS A 216 9.99 -5.44 6.63
C LYS A 216 10.35 -5.29 5.17
N PHE A 217 9.92 -4.18 4.58
CA PHE A 217 10.45 -3.73 3.31
C PHE A 217 11.83 -3.09 3.50
N SER A 218 12.66 -3.21 2.46
CA SER A 218 13.91 -2.45 2.39
C SER A 218 13.61 -0.97 2.17
N ARG A 219 14.54 -0.07 2.53
CA ARG A 219 14.39 1.37 2.22
C ARG A 219 14.17 1.63 0.74
N CYS A 220 14.81 0.84 -0.12
CA CYS A 220 14.71 1.02 -1.56
C CYS A 220 13.38 0.58 -2.14
N SER A 221 12.77 -0.46 -1.57
CA SER A 221 11.40 -0.84 -1.92
C SER A 221 10.42 0.26 -1.55
N VAL A 222 10.60 0.90 -0.39
CA VAL A 222 9.78 2.07 0.02
C VAL A 222 10.00 3.25 -0.94
N ASP A 223 11.25 3.58 -1.28
CA ASP A 223 11.55 4.67 -2.21
C ASP A 223 11.02 4.42 -3.63
N GLU A 224 10.97 3.15 -4.07
CA GLU A 224 10.37 2.75 -5.34
C GLU A 224 8.86 2.93 -5.34
N TYR A 225 8.18 2.53 -4.26
CA TYR A 225 6.75 2.78 -4.07
C TYR A 225 6.43 4.28 -4.05
N LEU A 226 7.20 5.08 -3.31
CA LEU A 226 7.01 6.53 -3.27
C LEU A 226 7.22 7.18 -4.64
N ARG A 227 8.25 6.76 -5.39
CA ARG A 227 8.45 7.21 -6.78
C ARG A 227 7.32 6.78 -7.70
N PHE A 228 6.77 5.57 -7.53
CA PHE A 228 5.63 5.10 -8.29
C PHE A 228 4.40 6.00 -8.09
N LEU A 229 4.09 6.38 -6.85
CA LEU A 229 3.02 7.33 -6.54
C LEU A 229 3.29 8.73 -7.12
N GLN A 230 4.51 9.25 -6.95
CA GLN A 230 4.89 10.57 -7.46
C GLN A 230 4.80 10.66 -9.00
N GLN A 231 5.02 9.55 -9.70
CA GLN A 231 4.88 9.50 -11.15
C GLN A 231 3.41 9.46 -11.61
N GLY A 232 2.45 9.35 -10.69
CA GLY A 232 1.00 9.26 -10.98
C GLY A 232 0.44 7.84 -10.95
N GLY A 233 1.20 6.86 -10.45
CA GLY A 233 0.72 5.49 -10.25
C GLY A 233 -0.18 5.37 -9.01
N GLY A 234 -1.07 4.38 -9.00
CA GLY A 234 -1.85 4.03 -7.80
C GLY A 234 -3.02 4.95 -7.48
N SER A 235 -3.60 5.64 -8.46
CA SER A 235 -4.76 6.53 -8.27
C SER A 235 -5.94 5.88 -7.54
N CYS A 236 -6.22 4.60 -7.79
CA CYS A 236 -7.28 3.85 -7.12
C CYS A 236 -7.03 3.54 -5.63
N LEU A 237 -5.82 3.77 -5.10
CA LEU A 237 -5.47 3.40 -3.71
C LEU A 237 -5.93 4.42 -2.67
N PHE A 238 -6.46 5.58 -3.10
CA PHE A 238 -6.82 6.69 -2.21
C PHE A 238 -8.27 6.67 -1.76
N ASN A 239 -9.02 5.62 -2.11
CA ASN A 239 -10.39 5.44 -1.64
C ASN A 239 -10.50 4.49 -0.46
N LYS A 240 -11.35 4.87 0.49
CA LYS A 240 -11.66 4.04 1.65
C LYS A 240 -12.89 3.17 1.37
N PRO A 241 -12.79 1.83 1.41
CA PRO A 241 -13.95 0.96 1.27
C PRO A 241 -14.97 1.17 2.39
N SER A 242 -16.26 1.03 2.08
CA SER A 242 -17.36 1.20 3.03
C SER A 242 -18.14 -0.10 3.31
N LYS A 243 -17.82 -1.18 2.60
CA LYS A 243 -18.41 -2.51 2.79
C LYS A 243 -17.28 -3.52 2.93
N LEU A 244 -17.14 -4.06 4.12
CA LEU A 244 -16.24 -5.15 4.42
C LEU A 244 -17.01 -6.48 4.38
N LEU A 245 -16.29 -7.60 4.25
CA LEU A 245 -16.90 -8.93 4.31
C LEU A 245 -17.29 -9.35 5.73
N ASP A 246 -16.58 -8.80 6.72
CA ASP A 246 -16.79 -9.07 8.14
C ASP A 246 -17.98 -8.33 8.74
N SER A 247 -18.33 -8.70 9.98
CA SER A 247 -19.36 -7.98 10.74
C SER A 247 -18.83 -6.63 11.23
N PRO A 248 -19.66 -5.58 11.32
CA PRO A 248 -19.22 -4.26 11.75
C PRO A 248 -18.48 -4.26 13.09
N GLU A 249 -17.29 -3.65 13.14
CA GLU A 249 -16.45 -3.56 14.33
C GLU A 249 -15.96 -2.13 14.59
N CYS A 250 -16.54 -1.51 15.62
CA CYS A 250 -16.15 -0.17 16.05
C CYS A 250 -14.69 -0.10 16.52
N GLY A 251 -13.89 0.71 15.82
CA GLY A 251 -12.47 0.95 16.13
C GLY A 251 -11.50 0.32 15.13
N ASN A 252 -11.99 -0.30 14.06
CA ASN A 252 -11.17 -0.78 12.94
C ASN A 252 -10.77 0.37 11.98
N GLY A 253 -11.39 1.53 12.16
CA GLY A 253 -11.15 2.74 11.39
C GLY A 253 -11.90 2.75 10.07
N PHE A 254 -12.97 1.97 9.90
CA PHE A 254 -13.87 1.98 8.74
C PHE A 254 -15.29 2.34 9.21
N VAL A 255 -15.97 3.23 8.49
CA VAL A 255 -17.36 3.57 8.87
C VAL A 255 -18.28 2.53 8.24
N GLU A 256 -18.80 1.64 9.08
CA GLU A 256 -19.64 0.51 8.68
C GLU A 256 -21.12 0.75 8.98
N VAL A 257 -21.99 -0.20 8.59
CA VAL A 257 -23.43 -0.06 8.80
C VAL A 257 -23.74 -0.03 10.29
N GLY A 258 -24.31 1.08 10.77
CA GLY A 258 -24.64 1.31 12.17
C GLY A 258 -23.69 2.26 12.90
N GLU A 259 -22.61 2.68 12.25
CA GLU A 259 -21.64 3.64 12.79
C GLU A 259 -21.76 5.00 12.08
N GLU A 260 -21.59 6.09 12.82
CA GLU A 260 -21.55 7.45 12.26
C GLU A 260 -20.12 7.93 12.01
N CYS A 261 -19.17 7.37 12.76
CA CYS A 261 -17.76 7.70 12.68
C CYS A 261 -16.91 6.53 13.16
N ASP A 262 -15.71 6.41 12.60
CA ASP A 262 -14.68 5.54 13.16
C ASP A 262 -13.30 6.21 12.98
N CYS A 263 -12.69 6.57 14.10
CA CYS A 263 -11.36 7.18 14.15
C CYS A 263 -10.22 6.16 14.28
N GLY A 264 -10.53 4.87 14.29
CA GLY A 264 -9.59 3.76 14.41
C GLY A 264 -9.39 3.30 15.84
N SER A 265 -8.22 2.72 16.10
CA SER A 265 -7.87 2.24 17.44
C SER A 265 -7.84 3.39 18.44
N HIS A 266 -7.89 3.07 19.74
CA HIS A 266 -7.78 4.09 20.80
C HIS A 266 -6.54 4.99 20.65
N VAL A 267 -5.43 4.45 20.10
CA VAL A 267 -4.20 5.21 19.85
C VAL A 267 -4.37 6.15 18.66
N GLU A 268 -5.00 5.71 17.57
CA GLU A 268 -5.27 6.54 16.39
C GLU A 268 -6.28 7.65 16.70
N CYS A 269 -7.38 7.32 17.36
CA CYS A 269 -8.39 8.29 17.82
C CYS A 269 -7.80 9.37 18.72
N ALA A 270 -6.83 9.04 19.57
CA ALA A 270 -6.14 10.02 20.41
C ALA A 270 -5.32 11.03 19.61
N ARG A 271 -4.85 10.66 18.41
CA ARG A 271 -4.12 11.56 17.50
C ARG A 271 -5.07 12.40 16.64
N SER A 272 -6.16 11.82 16.16
CA SER A 272 -7.13 12.50 15.29
C SER A 272 -8.54 11.92 15.46
N GLY A 273 -9.53 12.79 15.60
CA GLY A 273 -10.96 12.44 15.59
C GLY A 273 -11.58 11.98 16.90
N GLY A 274 -10.79 11.61 17.91
CA GLY A 274 -11.33 11.18 19.22
C GLY A 274 -12.10 12.27 19.99
N ALA A 275 -11.87 13.55 19.67
CA ALA A 275 -12.67 14.65 20.23
C ALA A 275 -14.08 14.73 19.62
N CYS A 276 -14.25 14.24 18.40
CA CYS A 276 -15.46 14.34 17.60
C CYS A 276 -16.25 13.01 17.54
N CYS A 277 -15.62 11.91 17.92
CA CYS A 277 -16.16 10.55 17.80
C CYS A 277 -16.02 9.78 19.11
N LYS A 278 -17.13 9.23 19.61
CA LYS A 278 -17.18 8.48 20.86
C LYS A 278 -18.07 7.24 20.69
N LYS A 279 -17.49 6.05 20.89
CA LYS A 279 -18.18 4.76 20.68
C LYS A 279 -18.82 4.66 19.29
N CYS A 280 -18.07 5.10 18.26
CA CYS A 280 -18.50 5.17 16.86
C CYS A 280 -19.79 5.98 16.58
N THR A 281 -20.04 6.96 17.44
CA THR A 281 -21.10 7.96 17.31
C THR A 281 -20.49 9.35 17.37
N LEU A 282 -20.99 10.30 16.57
CA LEU A 282 -20.50 11.67 16.58
C LEU A 282 -20.88 12.36 17.90
N THR A 283 -19.99 13.24 18.38
CA THR A 283 -20.28 14.09 19.54
C THR A 283 -21.24 15.24 19.18
N HIS A 284 -21.78 15.92 20.18
CA HIS A 284 -22.63 17.09 19.95
C HIS A 284 -21.95 18.13 19.03
N ASP A 285 -22.68 18.65 18.04
CA ASP A 285 -22.23 19.58 16.99
C ASP A 285 -21.10 19.08 16.06
N ALA A 286 -20.70 17.81 16.14
CA ALA A 286 -19.73 17.25 15.20
C ALA A 286 -20.42 16.80 13.90
N MET A 287 -19.86 17.21 12.76
CA MET A 287 -20.29 16.78 11.42
C MET A 287 -19.32 15.73 10.85
N CYS A 288 -18.09 15.68 11.36
CA CYS A 288 -17.08 14.72 10.97
C CYS A 288 -16.15 14.37 12.13
N SER A 289 -15.45 13.24 12.00
CA SER A 289 -14.45 12.78 12.96
C SER A 289 -13.03 12.96 12.45
N ASN A 290 -12.74 12.39 11.28
CA ASN A 290 -11.44 12.34 10.65
C ASN A 290 -11.55 12.46 9.12
N GLY A 291 -10.42 12.66 8.47
CA GLY A 291 -10.28 12.82 7.02
C GLY A 291 -9.66 14.15 6.64
N LEU A 292 -9.20 14.26 5.39
CA LEU A 292 -8.50 15.45 4.88
C LEU A 292 -9.40 16.67 4.75
N CYS A 293 -10.72 16.46 4.64
CA CYS A 293 -11.73 17.51 4.57
C CYS A 293 -12.47 17.72 5.91
N CYS A 294 -11.84 17.39 7.04
CA CYS A 294 -12.40 17.57 8.37
C CYS A 294 -11.47 18.40 9.25
N ARG A 295 -11.97 19.53 9.75
CA ARG A 295 -11.23 20.40 10.65
C ARG A 295 -12.11 20.86 11.80
N GLY A 296 -11.66 20.61 13.03
CA GLY A 296 -12.40 21.00 14.24
C GLY A 296 -13.82 20.39 14.30
N CYS A 297 -13.97 19.13 13.90
CA CYS A 297 -15.24 18.40 13.80
C CYS A 297 -16.26 18.98 12.79
N ARG A 298 -15.83 19.86 11.88
CA ARG A 298 -16.66 20.41 10.78
C ARG A 298 -16.03 20.11 9.43
N TYR A 299 -16.86 20.02 8.39
CA TYR A 299 -16.37 19.89 7.03
C TYR A 299 -15.58 21.13 6.61
N GLU A 300 -14.50 20.92 5.87
CA GLU A 300 -13.81 22.00 5.17
C GLU A 300 -14.71 22.60 4.08
N LEU A 301 -14.48 23.86 3.75
CA LEU A 301 -15.27 24.56 2.73
C LEU A 301 -15.09 23.94 1.35
N ARG A 302 -16.12 24.08 0.51
CA ARG A 302 -16.05 23.67 -0.90
C ARG A 302 -14.89 24.38 -1.60
N GLY A 303 -14.06 23.63 -2.32
CA GLY A 303 -12.94 24.17 -3.08
C GLY A 303 -11.60 24.19 -2.35
N VAL A 304 -11.56 23.86 -1.04
CA VAL A 304 -10.29 23.69 -0.32
C VAL A 304 -9.54 22.47 -0.88
N THR A 305 -8.33 22.66 -1.40
CA THR A 305 -7.51 21.55 -1.91
C THR A 305 -7.14 20.58 -0.79
N CYS A 306 -7.56 19.33 -0.92
CA CYS A 306 -7.23 18.24 0.02
C CYS A 306 -6.12 17.31 -0.50
N ARG A 307 -5.89 17.29 -1.83
CA ARG A 307 -4.73 16.63 -2.43
C ARG A 307 -4.17 17.48 -3.57
N GLU A 308 -2.87 17.72 -3.49
CA GLU A 308 -2.12 18.45 -4.51
C GLU A 308 -1.78 17.56 -5.71
N VAL A 309 -1.51 18.22 -6.85
CA VAL A 309 -1.02 17.55 -8.06
C VAL A 309 0.39 16.98 -7.86
N THR A 310 0.60 15.76 -8.33
CA THR A 310 1.91 15.08 -8.28
C THR A 310 2.73 15.27 -9.55
N ASN A 311 2.08 15.43 -10.70
CA ASN A 311 2.71 15.61 -12.01
C ASN A 311 1.74 16.25 -13.03
N ASP A 312 2.24 16.53 -14.24
CA ASP A 312 1.47 17.17 -15.32
C ASP A 312 0.19 16.42 -15.76
N CYS A 313 0.13 15.12 -15.50
CA CYS A 313 -1.00 14.25 -15.84
C CYS A 313 -2.02 14.09 -14.71
N ASP A 314 -1.74 14.69 -13.56
CA ASP A 314 -2.58 14.64 -12.37
C ASP A 314 -3.55 15.84 -12.31
N VAL A 315 -4.60 15.73 -11.49
CA VAL A 315 -5.58 16.79 -11.23
C VAL A 315 -5.71 16.98 -9.73
N PRO A 316 -5.81 18.22 -9.19
CA PRO A 316 -5.98 18.39 -7.75
C PRO A 316 -7.40 18.01 -7.33
N GLU A 317 -7.55 17.43 -6.14
CA GLU A 317 -8.85 17.21 -5.53
C GLU A 317 -9.13 18.26 -4.45
N THR A 318 -10.34 18.79 -4.53
CA THR A 318 -10.86 19.78 -3.62
C THR A 318 -11.99 19.21 -2.79
N CYS A 319 -12.07 19.59 -1.52
CA CYS A 319 -13.15 19.23 -0.63
C CYS A 319 -14.50 19.66 -1.21
N PRO A 320 -15.53 18.79 -1.14
CA PRO A 320 -16.85 19.09 -1.69
C PRO A 320 -17.67 20.04 -0.80
N GLY A 321 -17.31 20.16 0.49
CA GLY A 321 -18.05 20.97 1.47
C GLY A 321 -19.04 20.19 2.34
N ASP A 322 -19.31 18.94 2.00
CA ASP A 322 -20.34 18.09 2.61
C ASP A 322 -19.83 16.69 3.00
N SER A 323 -18.52 16.45 2.92
CA SER A 323 -17.88 15.19 3.25
C SER A 323 -16.56 15.43 3.97
N SER A 324 -16.20 14.50 4.87
CA SER A 324 -14.93 14.53 5.59
C SER A 324 -13.78 13.92 4.79
N GLN A 325 -14.11 13.12 3.77
CA GLN A 325 -13.15 12.46 2.91
C GLN A 325 -12.80 13.33 1.71
N CYS A 326 -11.53 13.34 1.34
CA CYS A 326 -11.13 13.88 0.05
C CYS A 326 -11.76 13.01 -1.06
N PRO A 327 -12.22 13.60 -2.18
CA PRO A 327 -12.69 12.83 -3.32
C PRO A 327 -11.68 11.80 -3.83
N HIS A 328 -12.17 10.83 -4.61
CA HIS A 328 -11.32 9.82 -5.25
C HIS A 328 -10.20 10.49 -6.05
N ASN A 329 -8.97 9.98 -5.91
CA ASN A 329 -7.84 10.46 -6.70
C ASN A 329 -8.06 10.10 -8.18
N VAL A 330 -8.18 11.15 -8.99
CA VAL A 330 -8.42 11.09 -10.42
C VAL A 330 -7.32 11.82 -11.16
N HIS A 331 -7.05 11.38 -12.38
CA HIS A 331 -6.01 11.97 -13.22
C HIS A 331 -6.60 12.38 -14.56
N LYS A 332 -5.83 13.13 -15.34
CA LYS A 332 -6.23 13.54 -16.69
C LYS A 332 -6.47 12.29 -17.54
N LEU A 333 -7.47 12.38 -18.41
CA LEU A 333 -7.75 11.33 -19.39
C LEU A 333 -6.51 11.02 -20.24
N ASP A 334 -6.37 9.78 -20.66
CA ASP A 334 -5.25 9.39 -21.52
C ASP A 334 -5.24 10.20 -22.82
N GLY A 335 -4.04 10.57 -23.28
CA GLY A 335 -3.82 11.36 -24.48
C GLY A 335 -3.57 12.86 -24.25
N TYR A 336 -3.80 13.40 -23.05
CA TYR A 336 -3.34 14.75 -22.70
C TYR A 336 -1.83 14.89 -22.88
N MET A 337 -1.36 16.07 -23.29
CA MET A 337 0.07 16.34 -23.43
C MET A 337 0.72 16.65 -22.07
N CYS A 338 1.98 16.26 -21.91
CA CYS A 338 2.79 16.53 -20.71
C CYS A 338 4.26 16.82 -21.09
N GLU A 339 5.08 17.27 -20.14
CA GLU A 339 6.48 17.66 -20.36
C GLU A 339 6.61 18.65 -21.55
N ALA A 340 5.83 19.74 -21.51
CA ALA A 340 5.79 20.77 -22.57
C ALA A 340 5.52 20.22 -23.99
N GLY A 341 4.74 19.13 -24.10
CA GLY A 341 4.35 18.53 -25.37
C GLY A 341 5.29 17.45 -25.89
N GLN A 342 6.33 17.09 -25.12
CA GLN A 342 7.23 15.98 -25.46
C GLN A 342 6.63 14.61 -25.12
N GLY A 343 5.71 14.57 -24.16
CA GLY A 343 5.06 13.35 -23.69
C GLY A 343 3.55 13.38 -23.76
N ARG A 344 2.95 12.24 -23.43
CA ARG A 344 1.51 12.10 -23.25
C ARG A 344 1.16 11.34 -21.99
N CYS A 345 0.03 11.72 -21.40
CA CYS A 345 -0.55 11.06 -20.24
C CYS A 345 -1.14 9.71 -20.64
N PHE A 346 -0.74 8.66 -19.93
CA PHE A 346 -1.27 7.32 -20.10
C PHE A 346 -1.29 6.59 -18.75
N GLY A 347 -2.49 6.27 -18.26
CA GLY A 347 -2.72 5.73 -16.93
C GLY A 347 -2.18 6.63 -15.82
N GLY A 348 -2.43 7.95 -15.94
CA GLY A 348 -2.03 8.96 -14.94
C GLY A 348 -0.55 9.34 -14.94
N ARG A 349 0.26 8.75 -15.82
CA ARG A 349 1.71 8.97 -15.90
C ARG A 349 2.10 9.61 -17.22
N CYS A 350 3.11 10.48 -17.20
CA CYS A 350 3.67 11.05 -18.41
C CYS A 350 4.62 10.06 -19.11
N LYS A 351 4.31 9.70 -20.37
CA LYS A 351 5.09 8.76 -21.19
C LYS A 351 5.96 9.50 -22.20
N THR A 352 7.27 9.32 -22.08
CA THR A 352 8.28 9.79 -23.04
C THR A 352 9.38 8.74 -23.25
N ARG A 353 9.94 8.68 -24.47
CA ARG A 353 11.12 7.83 -24.74
C ARG A 353 12.31 8.25 -23.87
N ASP A 354 12.51 9.55 -23.68
CA ASP A 354 13.56 10.09 -22.81
C ASP A 354 13.34 9.73 -21.35
N GLY A 355 12.10 9.81 -20.85
CA GLY A 355 11.74 9.35 -19.51
C GLY A 355 12.04 7.87 -19.30
N GLN A 356 11.66 7.03 -20.27
CA GLN A 356 11.92 5.59 -20.24
C GLN A 356 13.43 5.27 -20.24
N CYS A 357 14.21 5.86 -21.15
CA CYS A 357 15.66 5.68 -21.20
C CYS A 357 16.34 6.19 -19.91
N ARG A 358 15.92 7.33 -19.36
CA ARG A 358 16.50 7.87 -18.11
C ARG A 358 16.18 6.96 -16.93
N GLY A 359 14.97 6.43 -16.88
CA GLY A 359 14.54 5.49 -15.85
C GLY A 359 15.33 4.18 -15.88
N LEU A 360 15.54 3.62 -17.08
CA LEU A 360 16.12 2.30 -17.25
C LEU A 360 17.66 2.30 -17.30
N TRP A 361 18.26 3.28 -17.99
CA TRP A 361 19.69 3.32 -18.29
C TRP A 361 20.40 4.57 -17.75
N GLY A 362 19.66 5.56 -17.24
CA GLY A 362 20.21 6.82 -16.73
C GLY A 362 20.52 7.87 -17.80
N HIS A 363 20.16 7.63 -19.06
CA HIS A 363 20.48 8.50 -20.20
C HIS A 363 19.26 8.77 -21.08
N ASN A 364 19.37 9.69 -22.03
CA ASN A 364 18.26 10.09 -22.90
C ASN A 364 18.06 9.13 -24.07
N SER A 365 16.91 9.24 -24.73
CA SER A 365 16.60 8.49 -25.95
C SER A 365 17.52 8.89 -27.10
N ALA A 366 17.74 7.94 -28.00
CA ALA A 366 18.53 8.13 -29.21
C ALA A 366 17.78 9.01 -30.21
N ASP A 367 18.54 9.52 -31.18
CA ASP A 367 17.99 10.32 -32.27
C ASP A 367 16.96 9.52 -33.07
N ARG A 368 15.92 10.19 -33.58
CA ARG A 368 14.88 9.58 -34.42
C ARG A 368 15.47 8.75 -35.57
N PHE A 369 16.59 9.18 -36.14
CA PHE A 369 17.25 8.46 -37.22
C PHE A 369 17.72 7.05 -36.81
N CYS A 370 18.11 6.85 -35.55
CA CYS A 370 18.48 5.53 -35.03
C CYS A 370 17.30 4.56 -35.14
N TYR A 371 16.10 5.00 -34.76
CA TYR A 371 14.88 4.21 -34.84
C TYR A 371 14.52 3.90 -36.29
N GLU A 372 14.54 4.90 -37.17
CA GLU A 372 14.22 4.72 -38.58
C GLU A 372 15.15 3.75 -39.30
N LYS A 373 16.41 3.65 -38.86
CA LYS A 373 17.38 2.68 -39.39
C LYS A 373 17.21 1.31 -38.77
N LEU A 374 17.41 1.18 -37.46
CA LEU A 374 17.50 -0.12 -36.81
C LEU A 374 16.15 -0.83 -36.75
N ASN A 375 15.06 -0.14 -36.40
CA ASN A 375 13.76 -0.80 -36.25
C ASN A 375 13.17 -1.25 -37.60
N SER A 376 13.59 -0.61 -38.68
CA SER A 376 13.25 -1.01 -40.05
C SER A 376 14.06 -2.21 -40.54
N GLU A 377 15.05 -2.74 -39.80
CA GLU A 377 15.80 -3.93 -40.20
C GLU A 377 15.09 -5.23 -39.79
N GLY A 378 14.36 -5.22 -38.67
CA GLY A 378 13.71 -6.44 -38.16
C GLY A 378 14.73 -7.46 -37.66
N THR A 379 15.70 -7.02 -36.87
CA THR A 379 16.73 -7.85 -36.26
C THR A 379 16.70 -7.72 -34.74
N GLU A 380 17.50 -8.50 -34.02
CA GLU A 380 17.66 -8.34 -32.56
C GLU A 380 18.09 -6.91 -32.16
N LYS A 381 18.75 -6.18 -33.07
CA LYS A 381 19.23 -4.82 -32.85
C LYS A 381 18.17 -3.73 -33.07
N GLY A 382 17.03 -4.09 -33.65
CA GLY A 382 15.93 -3.18 -33.92
C GLY A 382 14.79 -3.89 -34.64
N ASN A 383 13.62 -3.89 -34.01
CA ASN A 383 12.45 -4.64 -34.48
C ASN A 383 11.16 -4.16 -33.78
N CYS A 384 10.03 -4.70 -34.20
CA CYS A 384 8.69 -4.47 -33.64
C CYS A 384 8.16 -5.71 -32.90
N GLY A 385 9.02 -6.42 -32.18
CA GLY A 385 8.69 -7.62 -31.43
C GLY A 385 9.04 -8.91 -32.15
N ARG A 386 8.62 -10.02 -31.53
CA ARG A 386 8.72 -11.35 -32.11
C ARG A 386 7.55 -11.62 -33.04
N ASP A 387 7.77 -12.47 -34.04
CA ASP A 387 6.72 -12.95 -34.92
C ASP A 387 5.76 -13.91 -34.19
N SER A 388 4.67 -14.32 -34.85
CA SER A 388 3.70 -15.24 -34.26
C SER A 388 4.27 -16.62 -33.90
N SER A 389 5.42 -16.98 -34.49
CA SER A 389 6.14 -18.22 -34.17
C SER A 389 7.09 -18.08 -32.98
N GLY A 390 7.40 -16.85 -32.56
CA GLY A 390 8.37 -16.53 -31.51
C GLY A 390 9.84 -16.68 -31.92
N GLN A 391 10.12 -17.20 -33.12
CA GLN A 391 11.47 -17.54 -33.58
C GLN A 391 12.13 -16.40 -34.36
N GLY A 392 11.33 -15.53 -34.99
CA GLY A 392 11.80 -14.42 -35.81
C GLY A 392 11.54 -13.05 -35.20
N TRP A 393 12.25 -12.05 -35.71
CA TRP A 393 12.04 -10.64 -35.38
C TRP A 393 11.18 -9.97 -36.45
N VAL A 394 10.23 -9.15 -36.03
CA VAL A 394 9.33 -8.44 -36.94
C VAL A 394 9.95 -7.12 -37.36
N GLN A 395 10.07 -6.90 -38.66
CA GLN A 395 10.46 -5.61 -39.21
C GLN A 395 9.38 -4.56 -38.92
N CYS A 396 9.75 -3.40 -38.37
CA CYS A 396 8.79 -2.33 -38.18
C CYS A 396 8.38 -1.70 -39.50
N ASN A 397 7.09 -1.34 -39.64
CA ASN A 397 6.67 -0.43 -40.69
C ASN A 397 7.26 0.96 -40.46
N LYS A 398 7.42 1.74 -41.52
CA LYS A 398 7.95 3.12 -41.44
C LYS A 398 7.19 4.02 -40.45
N GLN A 399 5.90 3.79 -40.25
CA GLN A 399 5.08 4.55 -39.28
C GLN A 399 5.30 4.08 -37.84
N ASP A 400 5.67 2.81 -37.65
CA ASP A 400 5.76 2.14 -36.34
C ASP A 400 7.17 2.17 -35.75
N VAL A 401 8.17 2.66 -36.48
CA VAL A 401 9.58 2.66 -36.06
C VAL A 401 9.83 3.31 -34.69
N LEU A 402 9.00 4.28 -34.29
CA LEU A 402 9.09 4.95 -32.99
C LEU A 402 8.37 4.23 -31.84
N CYS A 403 7.73 3.09 -32.12
CA CYS A 403 7.03 2.23 -31.16
C CYS A 403 7.66 0.84 -31.03
N GLY A 404 8.72 0.57 -31.80
CA GLY A 404 9.48 -0.68 -31.74
C GLY A 404 10.49 -0.72 -30.59
N PHE A 405 11.63 -1.33 -30.86
CA PHE A 405 12.74 -1.43 -29.92
C PHE A 405 13.22 -0.04 -29.46
N LEU A 406 13.40 0.12 -28.15
CA LEU A 406 13.81 1.36 -27.51
C LEU A 406 15.31 1.58 -27.73
N LEU A 407 15.65 2.76 -28.21
CA LEU A 407 17.03 3.17 -28.44
C LEU A 407 17.37 4.37 -27.57
N CYS A 408 18.49 4.26 -26.85
CA CYS A 408 19.03 5.26 -25.94
C CYS A 408 20.46 5.65 -26.33
N THR A 409 20.95 6.73 -25.73
CA THR A 409 22.34 7.20 -25.88
C THR A 409 23.17 6.82 -24.65
N ASN A 410 24.48 6.63 -24.83
CA ASN A 410 25.45 6.48 -23.72
C ASN A 410 25.05 5.46 -22.64
N MET A 411 24.45 4.35 -23.05
CA MET A 411 23.81 3.35 -22.18
C MET A 411 24.80 2.65 -21.22
N SER A 412 24.36 2.42 -19.98
CA SER A 412 25.11 1.64 -18.98
C SER A 412 25.19 0.15 -19.35
N ALA A 413 26.20 -0.55 -18.82
CA ALA A 413 26.41 -1.98 -19.12
C ALA A 413 25.30 -2.89 -18.56
N LYS A 414 24.62 -2.49 -17.48
CA LYS A 414 23.47 -3.18 -16.88
C LYS A 414 22.29 -2.22 -16.72
N PRO A 415 21.05 -2.68 -16.90
CA PRO A 415 19.86 -1.87 -16.63
C PRO A 415 19.72 -1.62 -15.13
N ARG A 416 19.03 -0.54 -14.77
CA ARG A 416 18.64 -0.27 -13.38
C ARG A 416 17.57 -1.23 -12.87
N PHE A 417 16.74 -1.75 -13.77
CA PHE A 417 15.62 -2.64 -13.47
C PHE A 417 15.55 -3.78 -14.48
N GLY A 418 15.21 -4.98 -14.01
CA GLY A 418 15.15 -6.19 -14.83
C GLY A 418 16.51 -6.81 -15.12
N ASP A 419 16.47 -8.01 -15.70
CA ASP A 419 17.65 -8.74 -16.13
C ASP A 419 17.90 -8.46 -17.62
N LEU A 420 19.15 -8.18 -17.98
CA LEU A 420 19.54 -7.98 -19.38
C LEU A 420 19.54 -9.33 -20.10
N GLN A 421 18.68 -9.48 -21.11
CA GLN A 421 18.64 -10.66 -21.96
C GLN A 421 19.35 -10.40 -23.29
N GLY A 422 20.32 -11.25 -23.62
CA GLY A 422 21.15 -11.09 -24.82
C GLY A 422 22.21 -10.00 -24.68
N ASP A 423 22.77 -9.59 -25.82
CA ASP A 423 23.82 -8.58 -25.87
C ASP A 423 23.24 -7.17 -26.05
N LEU A 424 23.97 -6.17 -25.54
CA LEU A 424 23.65 -4.78 -25.82
C LEU A 424 23.82 -4.49 -27.31
N THR A 425 22.78 -3.91 -27.91
CA THR A 425 22.90 -3.28 -29.22
C THR A 425 23.70 -2.00 -29.06
N SER A 426 24.74 -1.84 -29.87
CA SER A 426 25.56 -0.63 -29.91
C SER A 426 26.00 -0.36 -31.34
N LEU A 427 25.55 0.76 -31.91
CA LEU A 427 25.92 1.22 -33.24
C LEU A 427 26.11 2.74 -33.25
N THR A 428 27.23 3.20 -33.80
CA THR A 428 27.43 4.63 -34.07
C THR A 428 27.19 4.90 -35.55
N ILE A 429 26.26 5.80 -35.88
CA ILE A 429 25.89 6.14 -37.25
C ILE A 429 26.32 7.57 -37.54
N TYR A 430 26.99 7.81 -38.67
CA TYR A 430 27.30 9.16 -39.12
C TYR A 430 26.17 9.70 -40.02
N HIS A 431 25.50 10.76 -39.58
CA HIS A 431 24.38 11.37 -40.29
C HIS A 431 24.38 12.90 -40.12
N GLN A 432 24.14 13.64 -41.19
CA GLN A 432 24.11 15.11 -41.20
C GLN A 432 25.31 15.77 -40.48
N ASN A 433 26.52 15.28 -40.77
CA ASN A 433 27.78 15.77 -40.18
C ASN A 433 27.89 15.58 -38.65
N ARG A 434 27.09 14.68 -38.05
CA ARG A 434 27.14 14.30 -36.64
C ARG A 434 27.21 12.79 -36.47
N TYR A 435 27.93 12.31 -35.46
CA TYR A 435 27.86 10.92 -35.03
C TYR A 435 26.67 10.74 -34.07
N LEU A 436 25.82 9.76 -34.36
CA LEU A 436 24.66 9.38 -33.58
C LEU A 436 24.96 8.05 -32.88
N ASP A 437 24.82 8.01 -31.56
CA ASP A 437 24.98 6.81 -30.75
C ASP A 437 23.61 6.14 -30.58
N CYS A 438 23.46 4.94 -31.15
CA CYS A 438 22.23 4.16 -31.15
C CYS A 438 22.46 2.89 -30.32
N ARG A 439 22.01 2.88 -29.06
CA ARG A 439 22.17 1.74 -28.16
C ARG A 439 20.83 1.21 -27.66
N GLY A 440 20.72 -0.07 -27.41
CA GLY A 440 19.49 -0.69 -26.90
C GLY A 440 19.76 -2.05 -26.26
N GLY A 441 18.79 -2.57 -25.51
CA GLY A 441 18.91 -3.86 -24.85
C GLY A 441 17.59 -4.31 -24.27
N HIS A 442 17.37 -5.62 -24.24
CA HIS A 442 16.17 -6.24 -23.68
C HIS A 442 16.31 -6.33 -22.15
N ALA A 443 15.71 -5.38 -21.44
CA ALA A 443 15.65 -5.40 -19.98
C ALA A 443 14.34 -6.06 -19.55
N VAL A 444 14.41 -7.36 -19.24
CA VAL A 444 13.25 -8.18 -18.96
C VAL A 444 12.99 -8.20 -17.47
N LEU A 445 11.78 -7.79 -17.09
CA LEU A 445 11.29 -7.85 -15.73
C LEU A 445 10.88 -9.27 -15.35
N GLU A 446 10.74 -9.47 -14.06
CA GLU A 446 10.33 -10.74 -13.45
C GLU A 446 8.91 -11.17 -13.80
N ASP A 447 8.07 -10.24 -14.25
CA ASP A 447 6.71 -10.50 -14.73
C ASP A 447 6.69 -10.84 -16.24
N GLY A 448 7.86 -10.99 -16.86
CA GLY A 448 8.03 -11.24 -18.29
C GLY A 448 7.90 -10.00 -19.18
N SER A 449 7.66 -8.80 -18.61
CA SER A 449 7.60 -7.56 -19.37
C SER A 449 8.98 -7.16 -19.86
N ASP A 450 9.11 -6.84 -21.13
CA ASP A 450 10.36 -6.35 -21.71
C ASP A 450 10.34 -4.82 -21.81
N LEU A 451 11.14 -4.16 -20.97
CA LEU A 451 11.30 -2.70 -20.96
C LEU A 451 12.21 -2.19 -22.08
N GLY A 452 12.77 -3.09 -22.90
CA GLY A 452 13.55 -2.78 -24.10
C GLY A 452 12.71 -2.31 -25.29
N TYR A 453 11.38 -2.22 -25.16
CA TYR A 453 10.49 -1.64 -26.17
C TYR A 453 9.85 -0.36 -25.68
N VAL A 454 9.53 0.52 -26.62
CA VAL A 454 8.82 1.77 -26.31
C VAL A 454 7.48 1.46 -25.64
N GLU A 455 7.24 2.06 -24.47
CA GLU A 455 6.01 1.84 -23.71
C GLU A 455 4.76 2.36 -24.42
N ASP A 456 3.63 1.70 -24.20
CA ASP A 456 2.32 2.16 -24.66
C ASP A 456 1.98 3.55 -24.09
N GLY A 457 1.29 4.35 -24.91
CA GLY A 457 0.97 5.75 -24.63
C GLY A 457 2.08 6.74 -25.05
N THR A 458 3.28 6.28 -25.39
CA THR A 458 4.38 7.16 -25.81
C THR A 458 4.08 7.82 -27.16
N PRO A 459 4.31 9.14 -27.33
CA PRO A 459 4.03 9.82 -28.59
C PRO A 459 4.99 9.39 -29.72
N CYS A 460 4.43 8.99 -30.85
CA CYS A 460 5.18 8.57 -32.05
C CYS A 460 4.98 9.51 -33.26
N GLY A 461 4.10 10.51 -33.13
CA GLY A 461 3.86 11.51 -34.16
C GLY A 461 2.81 12.55 -33.72
N PRO A 462 2.51 13.53 -34.58
CA PRO A 462 1.44 14.51 -34.33
C PRO A 462 0.10 13.80 -34.14
N ASN A 463 -0.51 13.97 -32.97
CA ASN A 463 -1.76 13.28 -32.60
C ASN A 463 -1.72 11.74 -32.69
N MET A 464 -0.55 11.12 -32.46
CA MET A 464 -0.37 9.66 -32.47
C MET A 464 0.39 9.15 -31.24
N MET A 465 0.10 7.91 -30.84
CA MET A 465 0.67 7.22 -29.68
C MET A 465 0.96 5.76 -29.99
N CYS A 466 1.91 5.19 -29.25
CA CYS A 466 2.23 3.78 -29.31
C CYS A 466 1.19 2.92 -28.58
N LEU A 467 0.75 1.83 -29.21
CA LEU A 467 -0.02 0.76 -28.58
C LEU A 467 0.36 -0.56 -29.24
N ASP A 468 0.74 -1.56 -28.44
CA ASP A 468 1.15 -2.87 -28.93
C ASP A 468 2.20 -2.77 -30.05
N ARG A 469 3.20 -1.89 -29.84
CA ARG A 469 4.31 -1.59 -30.77
C ARG A 469 3.90 -0.96 -32.10
N ARG A 470 2.69 -0.43 -32.20
CA ARG A 470 2.18 0.27 -33.39
C ARG A 470 1.94 1.74 -33.10
N CYS A 471 2.22 2.59 -34.08
CA CYS A 471 1.93 4.01 -34.00
C CYS A 471 0.52 4.29 -34.49
N LEU A 472 -0.41 4.52 -33.57
CA LEU A 472 -1.82 4.68 -33.86
C LEU A 472 -2.30 6.11 -33.57
N PRO A 473 -3.27 6.65 -34.33
CA PRO A 473 -3.92 7.91 -33.98
C PRO A 473 -4.55 7.86 -32.58
N VAL A 474 -4.49 8.96 -31.83
CA VAL A 474 -5.10 9.05 -30.48
C VAL A 474 -6.57 8.63 -30.45
N PRO A 475 -7.44 8.96 -31.44
CA PRO A 475 -8.82 8.50 -31.46
C PRO A 475 -8.99 6.97 -31.48
N THR A 476 -8.00 6.20 -31.94
CA THR A 476 -8.04 4.73 -32.00
C THR A 476 -8.02 4.07 -30.61
N PHE A 477 -7.62 4.80 -29.58
CA PHE A 477 -7.57 4.31 -28.20
C PHE A 477 -8.98 4.23 -27.55
N ASN A 478 -10.06 4.49 -28.32
CA ASN A 478 -11.44 4.51 -27.84
C ASN A 478 -11.62 5.36 -26.58
N LEU A 479 -10.90 6.48 -26.53
CA LEU A 479 -10.92 7.39 -25.40
C LEU A 479 -12.30 8.06 -25.37
N SER A 480 -13.10 7.68 -24.38
CA SER A 480 -14.39 8.32 -24.11
C SER A 480 -14.20 9.83 -23.96
N THR A 481 -15.07 10.62 -24.58
CA THR A 481 -14.99 12.08 -24.52
C THR A 481 -15.88 12.61 -23.41
N CYS A 482 -15.37 13.57 -22.63
CA CYS A 482 -16.18 14.28 -21.65
C CYS A 482 -17.29 15.12 -22.31
N PRO A 483 -18.39 15.41 -21.58
CA PRO A 483 -19.50 16.21 -22.10
C PRO A 483 -19.10 17.67 -22.38
N GLY A 484 -19.91 18.34 -23.21
CA GLY A 484 -19.77 19.76 -23.59
C GLY A 484 -19.71 19.97 -25.11
N THR A 485 -19.99 21.20 -25.58
CA THR A 485 -19.82 21.59 -27.01
C THR A 485 -18.35 21.57 -27.42
N SER A 486 -17.48 21.92 -26.48
CA SER A 486 -16.06 21.62 -26.46
C SER A 486 -15.77 20.82 -25.19
N ILE A 487 -14.62 20.13 -25.11
CA ILE A 487 -14.27 19.31 -23.94
C ILE A 487 -14.37 20.18 -22.67
N CYS A 488 -15.32 19.84 -21.79
CA CYS A 488 -15.62 20.56 -20.56
C CYS A 488 -15.85 22.07 -20.75
N SER A 489 -16.46 22.46 -21.88
CA SER A 489 -16.74 23.86 -22.24
C SER A 489 -15.53 24.81 -22.17
N HIS A 490 -14.30 24.27 -22.25
CA HIS A 490 -13.04 25.00 -22.00
C HIS A 490 -12.85 25.57 -20.58
N HIS A 491 -13.68 25.16 -19.62
CA HIS A 491 -13.67 25.62 -18.22
C HIS A 491 -13.40 24.46 -17.25
N GLY A 492 -12.65 23.47 -17.70
CA GLY A 492 -12.32 22.32 -16.89
C GLY A 492 -11.45 21.30 -17.62
N THR A 493 -11.06 20.28 -16.86
CA THR A 493 -10.21 19.18 -17.32
C THR A 493 -10.99 17.88 -17.32
N CYS A 494 -10.85 17.08 -18.37
CA CYS A 494 -11.49 15.77 -18.46
C CYS A 494 -10.69 14.71 -17.71
N SER A 495 -11.32 14.05 -16.74
CA SER A 495 -10.70 13.00 -15.92
C SER A 495 -10.75 11.62 -16.56
N ASN A 496 -9.99 10.68 -16.01
CA ASN A 496 -10.00 9.26 -16.38
C ASN A 496 -11.35 8.55 -16.15
N GLU A 497 -12.23 9.12 -15.33
CA GLU A 497 -13.61 8.65 -15.15
C GLU A 497 -14.59 9.23 -16.18
N VAL A 498 -14.10 9.97 -17.18
CA VAL A 498 -14.92 10.66 -18.19
C VAL A 498 -15.87 11.68 -17.55
N ARG A 499 -15.35 12.41 -16.57
CA ARG A 499 -16.04 13.50 -15.86
C ARG A 499 -15.24 14.78 -15.99
N CYS A 500 -15.94 15.90 -16.11
CA CYS A 500 -15.30 17.21 -16.10
C CYS A 500 -15.00 17.66 -14.67
N ILE A 501 -13.76 18.04 -14.43
CA ILE A 501 -13.30 18.70 -13.22
C ILE A 501 -13.20 20.18 -13.57
N CYS A 502 -14.17 20.96 -13.08
CA CYS A 502 -14.30 22.36 -13.45
C CYS A 502 -13.27 23.25 -12.76
N ASP A 503 -12.94 24.35 -13.42
CA ASP A 503 -12.17 25.43 -12.82
C ASP A 503 -12.97 26.05 -11.64
N ALA A 504 -12.28 26.72 -10.71
CA ALA A 504 -12.84 27.13 -9.42
C ALA A 504 -14.17 27.92 -9.50
N ASP A 505 -14.35 28.71 -10.57
CA ASP A 505 -15.53 29.54 -10.77
C ASP A 505 -16.63 28.88 -11.61
N TYR A 506 -16.47 27.62 -12.00
CA TYR A 506 -17.39 26.91 -12.88
C TYR A 506 -17.92 25.63 -12.23
N THR A 507 -19.15 25.26 -12.58
CA THR A 507 -19.85 24.09 -12.08
C THR A 507 -20.72 23.45 -13.18
N GLY A 508 -21.38 22.36 -12.83
CA GLY A 508 -22.18 21.55 -13.75
C GLY A 508 -21.39 20.40 -14.38
N LYS A 509 -22.09 19.51 -15.08
CA LYS A 509 -21.49 18.28 -15.63
C LYS A 509 -20.50 18.54 -16.76
N ASP A 510 -20.65 19.66 -17.46
CA ASP A 510 -19.85 20.10 -18.61
C ASP A 510 -19.12 21.43 -18.36
N CYS A 511 -19.10 21.91 -17.11
CA CYS A 511 -18.49 23.18 -16.69
C CYS A 511 -19.01 24.42 -17.41
N SER A 512 -20.28 24.42 -17.81
CA SER A 512 -20.91 25.54 -18.52
C SER A 512 -21.50 26.62 -17.60
N VAL A 513 -21.65 26.34 -16.29
CA VAL A 513 -22.33 27.24 -15.34
C VAL A 513 -21.29 27.99 -14.52
N TYR A 514 -21.32 29.33 -14.56
CA TYR A 514 -20.48 30.18 -13.71
C TYR A 514 -21.08 30.29 -12.29
N ASP A 515 -20.35 29.82 -11.28
CA ASP A 515 -20.72 29.79 -9.86
C ASP A 515 -19.47 29.99 -8.98
N PRO A 516 -18.97 31.23 -8.84
CA PRO A 516 -17.74 31.53 -8.11
C PRO A 516 -17.88 31.17 -6.64
N ILE A 517 -16.82 30.56 -6.08
CA ILE A 517 -16.76 30.27 -4.64
C ILE A 517 -16.74 31.62 -3.91
N PRO A 518 -17.67 31.88 -2.96
CA PRO A 518 -17.69 33.15 -2.24
C PRO A 518 -16.36 33.37 -1.53
N ASP A 519 -15.75 34.54 -1.71
CA ASP A 519 -14.58 34.92 -0.94
C ASP A 519 -14.92 34.81 0.55
N PRO A 520 -14.05 34.21 1.38
CA PRO A 520 -14.27 34.19 2.82
C PRO A 520 -14.31 35.64 3.29
N THR A 521 -15.50 36.11 3.66
CA THR A 521 -15.66 37.39 4.33
C THR A 521 -14.73 37.39 5.54
N PRO A 522 -13.82 38.38 5.68
CA PRO A 522 -13.03 38.51 6.88
C PRO A 522 -13.98 38.47 8.08
N PRO A 523 -13.65 37.74 9.15
CA PRO A 523 -14.47 37.80 10.35
C PRO A 523 -14.64 39.27 10.72
N GLU A 524 -15.89 39.71 10.87
CA GLU A 524 -16.18 41.02 11.41
C GLU A 524 -15.34 41.19 12.68
N GLY A 525 -14.58 42.30 12.72
CA GLY A 525 -13.63 42.56 13.79
C GLY A 525 -14.26 42.37 15.17
N PRO A 526 -13.46 42.11 16.21
CA PRO A 526 -13.97 41.60 17.47
C PRO A 526 -15.07 42.50 18.03
N GLU A 527 -16.29 41.96 18.14
CA GLU A 527 -17.32 42.53 18.97
C GLU A 527 -16.72 42.75 20.36
N LYS A 528 -16.72 44.01 20.80
CA LYS A 528 -16.23 44.42 22.10
C LYS A 528 -17.10 43.78 23.19
N TYR A 529 -16.72 42.60 23.66
CA TYR A 529 -17.14 42.13 24.96
C TYR A 529 -16.58 43.10 26.02
N LYS A 530 -17.49 43.88 26.62
CA LYS A 530 -17.18 44.66 27.84
C LYS A 530 -16.81 43.68 28.94
N VAL A 531 -15.51 43.58 29.24
CA VAL A 531 -15.02 42.93 30.45
C VAL A 531 -15.45 43.78 31.65
N LEU A 532 -16.39 43.27 32.44
CA LEU A 532 -16.73 43.83 33.75
C LEU A 532 -15.64 43.41 34.74
N CYS A 533 -14.72 44.32 35.05
CA CYS A 533 -13.69 44.08 36.05
C CYS A 533 -14.27 44.34 37.45
N SER A 534 -14.64 43.28 38.18
CA SER A 534 -14.95 43.36 39.60
C SER A 534 -13.67 43.28 40.42
N LYS A 535 -13.24 44.42 40.98
CA LYS A 535 -12.22 44.53 42.03
C LYS A 535 -12.65 43.72 43.25
N ILE A 536 -11.84 42.74 43.68
CA ILE A 536 -11.88 42.24 45.05
C ILE A 536 -10.60 42.70 45.76
N ARG A 537 -10.85 43.38 46.87
CA ARG A 537 -9.94 44.10 47.75
C ARG A 537 -9.19 43.11 48.63
N THR A 538 -7.90 43.34 48.80
CA THR A 538 -7.02 42.69 49.78
C THR A 538 -7.39 43.14 51.21
N GLU A 539 -7.63 42.19 52.11
CA GLU A 539 -7.51 42.38 53.55
C GLU A 539 -6.74 41.21 54.18
N HIS A 540 -5.73 41.56 54.99
CA HIS A 540 -4.88 40.70 55.80
C HIS A 540 -5.63 40.11 57.00
N PHE A 541 -5.32 38.87 57.40
CA PHE A 541 -5.31 38.46 58.81
C PHE A 541 -4.32 37.30 59.06
N THR A 542 -3.91 37.18 60.33
CA THR A 542 -2.59 36.85 60.87
C THR A 542 -2.27 35.38 61.17
N MET A 543 -0.96 35.09 61.26
CA MET A 543 -0.34 33.87 61.81
C MET A 543 -0.82 33.51 63.22
N GLY A 544 -0.94 32.19 63.48
CA GLY A 544 -0.90 31.59 64.81
C GLY A 544 -0.11 30.27 64.77
N ARG A 545 1.01 30.21 65.52
CA ARG A 545 1.88 29.04 65.70
C ARG A 545 1.35 28.12 66.80
N SER A 546 1.55 26.80 66.64
CA SER A 546 2.23 25.86 67.58
C SER A 546 1.56 24.48 67.63
N PHE A 547 2.25 23.43 67.19
CA PHE A 547 2.87 22.39 68.03
C PHE A 547 3.45 21.25 67.17
N LEU A 548 4.72 20.94 67.38
CA LEU A 548 5.42 19.75 66.89
C LEU A 548 5.07 18.55 67.78
N THR A 549 4.84 17.36 67.21
CA THR A 549 5.69 16.16 67.38
C THR A 549 5.12 14.90 66.69
N HIS A 550 5.96 14.32 65.82
CA HIS A 550 6.26 12.88 65.61
C HIS A 550 5.34 11.84 64.91
N PHE A 551 5.98 11.22 63.89
CA PHE A 551 6.01 9.79 63.45
C PHE A 551 4.95 9.17 62.50
N SER A 552 5.49 8.69 61.36
CA SER A 552 5.36 7.36 60.73
C SER A 552 4.10 6.93 59.94
N THR A 553 4.32 6.74 58.62
CA THR A 553 3.92 5.62 57.75
C THR A 553 2.50 5.04 57.72
N SER A 554 1.95 5.00 56.49
CA SER A 554 1.31 3.86 55.82
C SER A 554 -0.20 3.95 55.46
N SER A 555 -0.44 3.57 54.21
CA SER A 555 -1.58 2.78 53.70
C SER A 555 -2.97 3.41 53.63
N ILE A 556 -3.37 3.79 52.42
CA ILE A 556 -4.77 3.94 52.01
C ILE A 556 -5.25 2.58 51.50
N HIS A 557 -6.24 2.01 52.20
CA HIS A 557 -6.96 0.81 51.83
C HIS A 557 -8.42 1.19 51.48
N THR A 558 -8.87 0.67 50.35
CA THR A 558 -10.24 0.17 50.08
C THR A 558 -11.40 1.15 49.93
N HIS A 559 -11.98 1.19 48.71
CA HIS A 559 -13.42 1.28 48.54
C HIS A 559 -13.92 0.23 47.53
N LEU A 560 -14.68 -0.71 48.09
CA LEU A 560 -15.79 -1.54 47.58
C LEU A 560 -15.78 -2.16 46.17
N ILE A 561 -15.70 -3.50 46.20
CA ILE A 561 -16.38 -4.45 45.31
C ILE A 561 -17.80 -4.68 45.83
N ARG A 562 -18.83 -4.73 44.96
CA ARG A 562 -20.00 -5.65 45.09
C ARG A 562 -20.82 -5.77 43.80
N HIS A 563 -21.16 -7.03 43.48
CA HIS A 563 -22.07 -7.58 42.46
C HIS A 563 -21.55 -7.57 41.01
N PHE A 564 -21.51 -8.68 40.25
CA PHE A 564 -22.48 -9.79 40.14
C PHE A 564 -21.78 -11.16 39.94
N ASP A 565 -22.43 -12.22 40.40
CA ASP A 565 -22.04 -13.62 40.22
C ASP A 565 -23.15 -14.35 39.41
N ARG A 566 -22.73 -15.40 38.69
CA ARG A 566 -23.51 -16.45 37.96
C ARG A 566 -24.13 -16.14 36.59
N LYS A 567 -23.52 -16.70 35.52
CA LYS A 567 -23.96 -17.96 34.86
C LYS A 567 -23.08 -18.37 33.66
N ASN A 568 -22.73 -19.67 33.66
CA ASN A 568 -22.55 -20.61 32.53
C ASN A 568 -21.38 -20.50 31.52
N ASN A 569 -20.46 -21.45 31.66
CA ASN A 569 -19.93 -22.39 30.65
C ASN A 569 -20.31 -22.15 29.18
N HIS A 570 -19.33 -21.75 28.36
CA HIS A 570 -18.67 -22.56 27.32
C HIS A 570 -17.96 -21.64 26.30
N SER A 571 -16.63 -21.59 26.32
CA SER A 571 -15.77 -21.52 25.13
C SER A 571 -14.31 -21.37 25.55
N GLN A 572 -13.54 -22.45 25.38
CA GLN A 572 -12.09 -22.38 25.31
C GLN A 572 -11.72 -21.59 24.06
N HIS A 573 -11.15 -20.41 24.21
CA HIS A 573 -10.13 -19.79 23.33
C HIS A 573 -9.94 -18.32 23.73
N ASP A 574 -9.36 -18.07 24.91
CA ASP A 574 -8.91 -16.72 25.32
C ASP A 574 -7.75 -16.75 26.34
N GLY A 575 -6.94 -17.82 26.32
CA GLY A 575 -6.00 -18.13 27.40
C GLY A 575 -4.62 -17.46 27.35
N TYR A 576 -4.19 -16.84 26.24
CA TYR A 576 -2.76 -16.55 26.05
C TYR A 576 -2.31 -15.10 26.39
N MET A 577 -3.21 -14.11 26.31
CA MET A 577 -2.90 -12.72 26.68
C MET A 577 -3.15 -12.41 28.16
N GLN A 578 -4.06 -13.14 28.83
CA GLN A 578 -4.30 -12.97 30.28
C GLN A 578 -3.19 -13.57 31.17
N PHE A 579 -2.38 -14.49 30.67
CA PHE A 579 -1.38 -15.20 31.48
C PHE A 579 -0.18 -14.34 31.93
N LYS A 580 0.22 -13.34 31.12
CA LYS A 580 1.36 -12.45 31.47
C LYS A 580 1.05 -11.49 32.64
N TRP A 581 -0.21 -11.11 32.82
CA TRP A 581 -0.62 -10.19 33.89
C TRP A 581 -1.08 -10.90 35.17
N LEU A 582 -1.55 -12.15 35.09
CA LEU A 582 -2.00 -12.92 36.26
C LEU A 582 -0.87 -13.51 37.12
N LEU A 583 0.30 -13.80 36.54
CA LEU A 583 1.41 -14.40 37.31
C LEU A 583 1.97 -13.45 38.39
N PHE A 584 2.08 -12.16 38.09
CA PHE A 584 2.65 -11.17 39.02
C PHE A 584 1.74 -10.81 40.20
N LYS A 585 0.42 -11.07 40.12
CA LYS A 585 -0.50 -10.80 41.23
C LYS A 585 -0.49 -11.88 42.32
N ASN A 586 0.05 -13.07 42.03
CA ASN A 586 -0.07 -14.27 42.87
C ASN A 586 1.25 -14.79 43.48
N ILE A 587 2.38 -14.11 43.25
CA ILE A 587 3.68 -14.46 43.83
C ILE A 587 3.97 -13.52 45.01
N HIS A 588 4.24 -14.09 46.18
CA HIS A 588 4.87 -13.36 47.28
C HIS A 588 6.39 -13.51 47.14
N ILE A 589 7.05 -12.42 46.77
CA ILE A 589 8.52 -12.28 46.73
C ILE A 589 9.03 -12.02 48.14
#